data_AF-A0AAV5LM41-F1
#
_entry.id   AF-A0AAV5LM41-F1
#
_cell.length_a   1.000
_cell.length_b   1.000
_cell.length_c   1.000
_cell.angle_alpha   90.00
_cell.angle_beta   90.00
_cell.angle_gamma   90.00
#
_symmetry.space_group_name_H-M   'P 1'
#
loop_
_entity.id
_entity.type
_entity.pdbx_description
1 polymer ?
#
loop_
_entity_poly.entity_id
_entity_poly.type
_entity_poly.pdbx_seq_one_letter_code
_entity_poly.pdbx_strand_id
1 'polypeptide(L)'
;MAAPTPAVEFIQCFGPKKTAVAVTYCKRGKGLIKINGCPIELVEPEILRFKGIEPILLLGRHRFNGVDMRIRVKGGGHTSQIYAIKQSIAKALFAY
;
A
#
# COMPACT_ATOMS: atom_id res chain seq x y z
N MET A 1 -35.88 -1.45 -7.43
CA MET A 1 -34.91 -2.55 -7.32
C MET A 1 -33.52 -1.97 -7.56
N ALA A 2 -32.69 -1.89 -6.53
CA ALA A 2 -31.33 -1.36 -6.66
C ALA A 2 -30.51 -2.34 -7.52
N ALA A 3 -29.91 -1.85 -8.60
CA ALA A 3 -29.03 -2.66 -9.44
C ALA A 3 -27.87 -3.23 -8.58
N PRO A 4 -27.47 -4.49 -8.77
CA PRO A 4 -26.29 -5.03 -8.10
C PRO A 4 -25.08 -4.19 -8.51
N THR A 5 -24.42 -3.58 -7.54
CA THR A 5 -23.17 -2.85 -7.75
C THR A 5 -22.19 -3.78 -8.48
N PRO A 6 -21.52 -3.34 -9.56
CA PRO A 6 -20.58 -4.20 -10.27
C PRO A 6 -19.55 -4.74 -9.29
N ALA A 7 -19.29 -6.06 -9.34
CA ALA A 7 -18.29 -6.71 -8.51
C ALA A 7 -16.93 -6.08 -8.82
N VAL A 8 -16.47 -5.18 -7.95
CA VAL A 8 -15.18 -4.52 -8.13
C VAL A 8 -14.11 -5.55 -7.78
N GLU A 9 -13.31 -5.96 -8.74
CA GLU A 9 -12.14 -6.80 -8.49
C GLU A 9 -11.13 -5.99 -7.65
N PHE A 10 -10.97 -6.40 -6.40
CA PHE A 10 -9.97 -5.83 -5.49
C PHE A 10 -9.30 -6.93 -4.70
N ILE A 11 -8.03 -6.70 -4.40
CA ILE A 11 -7.24 -7.59 -3.56
C ILE A 11 -6.96 -6.88 -2.26
N GLN A 12 -7.20 -7.57 -1.16
CA GLN A 12 -6.85 -7.09 0.17
C GLN A 12 -5.65 -7.87 0.70
N CYS A 13 -4.62 -7.15 1.13
CA CYS A 13 -3.43 -7.75 1.71
C CYS A 13 -3.08 -7.11 3.05
N PHE A 14 -2.45 -7.89 3.93
CA PHE A 14 -2.01 -7.43 5.24
C PHE A 14 -0.49 -7.58 5.41
N GLY A 15 0.14 -6.55 5.96
CA GLY A 15 1.55 -6.50 6.34
C GLY A 15 1.67 -6.20 7.83
N PRO A 16 1.79 -7.21 8.70
CA PRO A 16 1.98 -6.99 10.12
C PRO A 16 3.48 -6.86 10.45
N LYS A 17 3.85 -5.87 11.26
CA LYS A 17 5.20 -5.74 11.83
C LYS A 17 5.12 -5.28 13.28
N LYS A 18 5.60 -6.13 14.20
CA LYS A 18 5.39 -5.93 15.65
C LYS A 18 3.89 -5.72 15.91
N THR A 19 3.51 -4.60 16.53
CA THR A 19 2.12 -4.21 16.80
C THR A 19 1.49 -3.37 15.68
N ALA A 20 2.25 -2.99 14.64
CA ALA A 20 1.74 -2.24 13.51
C ALA A 20 1.13 -3.18 12.46
N VAL A 21 -0.05 -2.83 11.95
CA VAL A 21 -0.73 -3.57 10.89
C VAL A 21 -1.05 -2.62 9.74
N ALA A 22 -0.51 -2.93 8.56
CA ALA A 22 -0.85 -2.27 7.31
C ALA A 22 -1.84 -3.13 6.51
N VAL A 23 -2.96 -2.54 6.13
CA VAL A 23 -3.98 -3.16 5.28
C VAL A 23 -4.00 -2.40 3.96
N THR A 24 -3.72 -3.12 2.87
CA THR A 24 -3.64 -2.57 1.52
C THR A 24 -4.81 -3.07 0.70
N TYR A 25 -5.53 -2.14 0.10
CA TYR A 25 -6.52 -2.41 -0.93
C TYR A 25 -5.89 -2.09 -2.28
N CYS A 26 -5.72 -3.11 -3.11
CA CYS A 26 -5.21 -3.00 -4.46
C CYS A 26 -6.38 -3.11 -5.44
N LYS A 27 -6.44 -2.18 -6.40
CA LYS A 27 -7.43 -2.14 -7.46
C LYS A 27 -6.75 -1.78 -8.77
N ARG A 28 -7.32 -2.20 -9.90
CA ARG A 28 -6.85 -1.74 -11.21
C ARG A 28 -6.98 -0.22 -11.31
N GLY A 29 -5.93 0.46 -11.75
CA GLY A 29 -5.85 1.92 -11.68
C GLY A 29 -4.70 2.53 -12.46
N LYS A 30 -4.30 3.74 -12.07
CA LYS A 30 -3.27 4.57 -12.75
C LYS A 30 -1.92 4.62 -12.02
N GLY A 31 -1.76 3.88 -10.91
CA GLY A 31 -0.52 3.87 -10.11
C GLY A 31 -0.54 4.79 -8.90
N LEU A 32 -1.71 5.17 -8.40
CA LEU A 32 -1.87 6.04 -7.25
C LEU A 32 -1.71 5.25 -5.94
N ILE A 33 -0.66 5.57 -5.18
CA ILE A 33 -0.38 4.94 -3.88
C ILE A 33 -0.63 5.96 -2.76
N LYS A 34 -1.58 5.64 -1.88
CA LYS A 34 -1.96 6.49 -0.74
C LYS A 34 -1.86 5.72 0.57
N ILE A 35 -1.19 6.29 1.56
CA ILE A 35 -1.07 5.78 2.93
C ILE A 35 -1.84 6.71 3.86
N ASN A 36 -2.83 6.16 4.56
CA ASN A 36 -3.70 6.92 5.48
C ASN A 36 -4.35 8.18 4.86
N GLY A 37 -4.50 8.21 3.53
CA GLY A 37 -5.05 9.37 2.79
C GLY A 37 -4.00 10.31 2.22
N CYS A 38 -2.76 10.24 2.68
CA CYS A 38 -1.62 10.99 2.16
C CYS A 38 -0.89 10.20 1.06
N PRO A 39 -0.33 10.84 0.03
CA PRO A 39 0.53 10.17 -0.95
C PRO A 39 1.82 9.66 -0.28
N ILE A 40 2.40 8.59 -0.81
CA ILE A 40 3.60 7.94 -0.24
C ILE A 40 4.82 8.87 -0.13
N GLU A 41 4.88 9.88 -0.99
CA GLU A 41 5.94 10.91 -1.01
C GLU A 41 5.89 11.83 0.20
N LEU A 42 4.72 11.98 0.83
CA LEU A 42 4.51 12.84 2.00
C LEU A 42 4.49 12.05 3.31
N VAL A 43 5.00 10.82 3.31
CA VAL A 43 5.09 10.01 4.53
C VAL A 43 6.22 10.53 5.41
N GLU A 44 5.87 10.91 6.64
CA GLU A 44 6.81 11.27 7.69
C GLU A 44 7.16 10.05 8.56
N PRO A 45 8.40 9.98 9.09
CA PRO A 45 9.53 10.89 8.88
C PRO A 45 10.29 10.62 7.57
N GLU A 46 10.87 11.67 6.99
CA GLU A 46 11.52 11.63 5.66
C GLU A 46 12.64 10.58 5.55
N ILE A 47 13.42 10.37 6.60
CA ILE A 47 14.51 9.38 6.64
C ILE A 47 13.97 7.96 6.39
N LEU A 48 12.77 7.65 6.90
CA LEU A 48 12.16 6.34 6.75
C LEU A 48 11.34 6.20 5.46
N ARG A 49 11.01 7.32 4.79
CA ARG A 49 10.25 7.32 3.53
C ARG A 49 10.90 6.43 2.46
N PHE A 50 12.22 6.49 2.35
CA PHE A 50 12.98 5.66 1.39
C PHE A 50 12.76 4.16 1.61
N LYS A 51 12.60 3.72 2.86
CA LYS A 51 12.31 2.30 3.16
C LYS A 51 10.90 1.88 2.74
N GLY A 52 9.94 2.80 2.75
CA GLY A 52 8.58 2.55 2.25
C GLY A 52 8.51 2.48 0.73
N ILE A 53 9.33 3.28 0.03
CA ILE A 53 9.36 3.39 -1.43
C ILE A 53 10.26 2.33 -2.09
N GLU A 54 11.21 1.74 -1.34
CA GLU A 54 12.12 0.67 -1.82
C GLU A 54 11.46 -0.40 -2.71
N PRO A 55 10.31 -1.02 -2.38
CA PRO A 55 9.69 -2.02 -3.26
C PRO A 55 9.30 -1.44 -4.62
N ILE A 56 8.91 -0.16 -4.69
CA ILE A 56 8.56 0.52 -5.94
C ILE A 56 9.81 0.77 -6.78
N LEU A 57 10.90 1.18 -6.13
CA LEU A 57 12.18 1.42 -6.78
C LEU A 57 12.78 0.12 -7.33
N LEU A 58 12.72 -0.97 -6.57
CA LEU A 58 13.31 -2.25 -6.94
C LEU A 58 12.60 -2.92 -8.12
N LEU A 59 11.27 -2.85 -8.16
CA LEU A 59 10.44 -3.50 -9.18
C LEU A 59 10.26 -2.64 -10.45
N GLY A 60 10.61 -1.36 -10.38
CA GLY A 60 10.42 -0.39 -11.45
C GLY A 60 8.99 0.15 -11.52
N ARG A 61 8.85 1.44 -11.83
CA ARG A 61 7.55 2.15 -11.86
C ARG A 61 6.55 1.55 -12.85
N HIS A 62 7.02 0.88 -13.90
CA HIS A 62 6.17 0.27 -14.92
C HIS A 62 5.16 -0.75 -14.37
N ARG A 63 5.54 -1.52 -13.34
CA ARG A 63 4.65 -2.52 -12.72
C ARG A 63 3.56 -1.90 -11.86
N PHE A 64 3.73 -0.64 -11.44
CA PHE A 64 2.76 0.06 -10.60
C PHE A 64 1.77 0.90 -11.41
N ASN A 65 2.07 1.25 -12.67
CA ASN A 65 1.19 2.10 -13.50
C ASN A 65 -0.21 1.53 -13.76
N GLY A 66 -0.44 0.23 -13.55
CA GLY A 66 -1.74 -0.43 -13.75
C GLY A 66 -2.56 -0.65 -12.47
N VAL A 67 -2.05 -0.26 -11.30
CA VAL A 67 -2.65 -0.59 -9.99
C VAL A 67 -2.65 0.60 -9.03
N ASP A 68 -3.83 0.93 -8.51
CA ASP A 68 -3.99 1.89 -7.42
C ASP A 68 -4.00 1.16 -6.08
N MET A 69 -3.22 1.67 -5.13
CA MET A 69 -3.09 1.08 -3.79
C MET A 69 -3.51 2.07 -2.72
N ARG A 70 -4.49 1.68 -1.91
CA ARG A 70 -4.90 2.42 -0.71
C ARG A 70 -4.51 1.64 0.53
N ILE A 71 -3.58 2.19 1.29
CA ILE A 71 -2.98 1.56 2.46
C ILE A 71 -3.52 2.27 3.70
N ARG A 72 -4.05 1.51 4.65
CA ARG A 72 -4.36 1.98 6.00
C ARG A 72 -3.43 1.30 6.99
N VAL A 73 -2.80 2.09 7.84
CA VAL A 73 -1.87 1.58 8.85
C VAL A 73 -2.34 2.02 10.22
N LYS A 74 -2.38 1.07 11.16
CA LYS A 74 -2.72 1.31 12.57
C LYS A 74 -1.77 0.55 13.49
N GLY A 75 -1.56 1.11 14.68
CA GLY A 75 -0.73 0.52 15.73
C GLY A 75 0.78 0.72 15.54
N GLY A 76 1.54 0.38 16.58
CA GLY A 76 3.01 0.52 16.62
C GLY A 76 3.51 1.96 16.52
N GLY A 77 4.82 2.12 16.34
CA GLY A 77 5.50 3.40 16.07
C GLY A 77 5.91 3.58 14.61
N HIS A 78 6.46 4.75 14.26
CA HIS A 78 6.81 5.13 12.87
C HIS A 78 7.63 4.05 12.14
N THR A 79 8.69 3.56 12.75
CA THR A 79 9.55 2.53 12.14
C THR A 79 8.78 1.25 11.84
N SER A 80 8.04 0.69 12.80
CA SER A 80 7.24 -0.52 12.59
C SER A 80 6.18 -0.33 11.50
N GLN A 81 5.54 0.84 11.45
CA GLN A 81 4.54 1.16 10.44
C GLN A 81 5.14 1.18 9.03
N ILE A 82 6.32 1.78 8.85
CA ILE A 82 7.01 1.81 7.55
C ILE A 82 7.35 0.40 7.06
N TYR A 83 7.83 -0.47 7.95
CA TYR A 83 8.10 -1.86 7.59
C TYR A 83 6.82 -2.66 7.28
N ALA A 84 5.74 -2.40 8.00
CA ALA A 84 4.42 -2.96 7.71
C ALA A 84 3.92 -2.53 6.31
N ILE A 85 4.06 -1.24 5.97
CA ILE A 85 3.74 -0.68 4.66
C ILE A 85 4.56 -1.40 3.58
N LYS A 86 5.89 -1.45 3.74
CA LYS A 86 6.81 -2.13 2.80
C LYS A 86 6.34 -3.55 2.48
N GLN A 87 6.04 -4.33 3.52
CA GLN A 87 5.60 -5.72 3.36
C GLN A 87 4.21 -5.81 2.68
N SER A 88 3.29 -4.91 3.03
CA SER A 88 1.95 -4.90 2.44
C SER A 88 1.95 -4.57 0.95
N ILE A 89 2.82 -3.64 0.50
CA ILE A 89 2.98 -3.26 -0.91
C ILE A 89 3.51 -4.45 -1.71
N ALA A 90 4.56 -5.11 -1.21
CA ALA A 90 5.15 -6.27 -1.88
C ALA A 90 4.14 -7.42 -2.04
N LYS A 91 3.37 -7.72 -0.99
CA LYS A 91 2.33 -8.75 -1.03
C LYS A 91 1.20 -8.39 -2.01
N ALA A 92 0.75 -7.13 -1.98
CA ALA A 92 -0.33 -6.68 -2.85
C ALA A 92 0.05 -6.76 -4.33
N LEU A 93 1.32 -6.47 -4.68
CA LEU A 93 1.80 -6.60 -6.04
C LEU A 93 2.00 -8.06 -6.47
N PHE A 94 2.39 -8.95 -5.57
CA PHE A 94 2.54 -10.37 -5.91
C PHE A 94 1.19 -11.08 -6.06
N ALA A 95 0.19 -10.69 -5.27
CA ALA A 95 -1.13 -11.28 -5.29
C ALA A 95 -1.98 -10.81 -6.49
N TYR A 96 -1.65 -9.65 -7.07
CA TYR A 96 -2.30 -9.06 -8.24
C TYR A 96 -1.63 -9.54 -9.53
#